data_AF-A0AAV4GH30-F1
#
_entry.id   AF-A0AAV4GH30-F1
#
_cell.length_a   1.000
_cell.length_b   1.000
_cell.length_c   1.000
_cell.angle_alpha   90.00
_cell.angle_beta   90.00
_cell.angle_gamma   90.00
#
_symmetry.space_group_name_H-M   'P 1'
#
loop_
_entity.id
_entity.type
_entity.pdbx_description
1 polymer ?
#
loop_
_entity_poly.entity_id
_entity_poly.type
_entity_poly.pdbx_seq_one_letter_code
_entity_poly.pdbx_strand_id
1 'polypeptide(L)'
;MRLRLKEKNFITSCFIRYLFESDILRSQILKNATGITRFGLTKGRFEKLLLPIPPLAVQEEIVRVLDKFTELTTELTTELTTELTLRKKQYAYYRDALLTFEAEKRHPFVEKLLNGAKVEYGHKNKLCK
;
A
#
# COMPACT_ATOMS: atom_id res chain seq x y z
N MET A 1 15.69 7.67 10.13
CA MET A 1 17.15 7.50 10.33
C MET A 1 17.82 7.49 8.96
N ARG A 2 18.81 8.36 8.69
CA ARG A 2 19.54 8.34 7.41
C ARG A 2 20.79 7.47 7.57
N LEU A 3 20.80 6.30 6.96
CA LEU A 3 21.98 5.42 6.91
C LEU A 3 22.76 5.71 5.63
N ARG A 4 24.08 5.83 5.74
CA ARG A 4 24.99 5.94 4.59
C ARG A 4 25.96 4.76 4.65
N LEU A 5 26.02 3.98 3.57
CA LEU A 5 26.99 2.90 3.45
C LEU A 5 28.35 3.50 3.15
N LYS A 6 29.35 3.19 3.99
CA LYS A 6 30.73 3.57 3.75
C LYS A 6 31.35 2.73 2.63
N GLU A 7 31.02 1.45 2.59
CA GLU A 7 31.53 0.50 1.60
C GLU A 7 30.37 -0.13 0.84
N LYS A 8 30.37 0.03 -0.49
CA LYS A 8 29.30 -0.49 -1.37
C LYS A 8 29.48 -1.96 -1.75
N ASN A 9 30.63 -2.55 -1.41
CA ASN A 9 31.03 -3.86 -1.92
C ASN A 9 30.48 -5.03 -1.09
N PHE A 10 29.82 -4.78 0.04
CA PHE A 10 29.38 -5.84 0.96
C PHE A 10 27.86 -5.96 1.05
N ILE A 11 27.12 -4.86 0.82
CA ILE A 11 25.67 -4.83 0.97
C ILE A 11 25.03 -3.85 -0.02
N THR A 12 23.98 -4.31 -0.70
CA THR A 12 23.18 -3.47 -1.61
C THR A 12 22.19 -2.61 -0.84
N SER A 13 22.02 -1.34 -1.22
CA SER A 13 21.07 -0.42 -0.57
C SER A 13 19.63 -0.91 -0.61
N CYS A 14 19.22 -1.58 -1.68
CA CYS A 14 17.89 -2.17 -1.83
C CYS A 14 17.66 -3.33 -0.85
N PHE A 15 18.67 -4.17 -0.63
CA PHE A 15 18.59 -5.27 0.33
C PHE A 15 18.42 -4.73 1.76
N ILE A 16 19.15 -3.67 2.11
CA ILE A 16 19.03 -3.04 3.44
C ILE A 16 17.62 -2.56 3.73
N ARG A 17 16.94 -1.95 2.75
CA ARG A 17 15.53 -1.54 2.90
C ARG A 17 14.67 -2.72 3.33
N TYR A 18 14.74 -3.83 2.59
CA TYR A 18 13.98 -5.04 2.91
C TYR A 18 14.41 -5.68 4.24
N LEU A 19 15.69 -5.63 4.56
CA LEU A 19 16.23 -6.15 5.80
C LEU A 19 15.67 -5.41 7.03
N PHE A 20 15.58 -4.08 6.98
CA PHE A 20 14.98 -3.27 8.06
C PHE A 20 13.47 -3.42 8.17
N GLU A 21 12.81 -3.86 7.11
CA GLU A 21 11.39 -4.19 7.12
C GLU A 21 11.12 -5.60 7.68
N SER A 22 12.12 -6.49 7.68
CA SER A 22 11.99 -7.84 8.22
C SER A 22 11.60 -7.85 9.71
N ASP A 23 10.72 -8.77 10.06
CA ASP A 23 10.26 -8.98 11.44
C ASP A 23 11.40 -9.35 12.39
N ILE A 24 12.44 -10.02 11.89
CA ILE A 24 13.62 -10.40 12.68
C ILE A 24 14.29 -9.14 13.23
N LEU A 25 14.56 -8.17 12.35
CA LEU A 25 15.18 -6.91 12.78
C LEU A 25 14.21 -6.01 13.52
N ARG A 26 12.95 -5.90 13.09
CA ARG A 26 11.95 -5.10 13.81
C ARG A 26 11.80 -5.57 15.25
N SER A 27 11.79 -6.88 15.49
CA SER A 27 11.72 -7.45 16.83
C SER A 27 12.94 -7.09 17.67
N GLN A 28 14.15 -7.17 17.11
CA GLN A 28 15.38 -6.77 17.80
C GLN A 28 15.41 -5.26 18.10
N ILE A 29 14.98 -4.44 17.15
CA ILE A 29 14.87 -2.99 17.29
C ILE A 29 13.92 -2.64 18.44
N LEU A 30 12.73 -3.25 18.46
CA LEU A 30 11.72 -3.01 19.50
C LEU A 30 12.20 -3.44 20.90
N LYS A 31 12.86 -4.60 21.01
CA LYS A 31 13.43 -5.08 22.29
C LYS A 31 14.54 -4.15 22.82
N ASN A 32 15.34 -3.60 21.92
CA ASN A 32 16.47 -2.74 22.29
C ASN A 32 16.08 -1.27 22.42
N ALA A 33 14.92 -0.86 21.89
CA ALA A 33 14.40 0.49 22.00
C ALA A 33 14.06 0.84 23.45
N THR A 34 14.27 2.11 23.79
CA THR A 34 14.05 2.64 25.15
C THR A 34 13.07 3.81 25.11
N GLY A 35 12.29 3.97 26.18
CA GLY A 35 11.34 5.07 26.37
C GLY A 35 9.88 4.64 26.23
N ILE A 36 9.01 5.18 27.08
CA ILE A 36 7.57 4.85 27.14
C ILE A 36 6.79 5.72 26.14
N THR A 37 7.06 7.02 26.11
CA THR A 37 6.37 7.99 25.23
C THR A 37 7.12 8.26 23.93
N ARG A 38 8.43 7.99 23.90
CA ARG A 38 9.30 8.11 22.72
C ARG A 38 10.19 6.87 22.62
N PHE A 39 9.87 5.98 21.70
CA PHE A 39 10.72 4.84 21.38
C PHE A 39 11.96 5.34 20.62
N GLY A 40 13.11 5.29 21.28
CA GLY A 40 14.39 5.69 20.71
C GLY A 40 15.44 4.59 20.84
N LEU A 41 16.27 4.43 19.80
CA LEU A 41 17.46 3.58 19.83
C LEU A 41 18.70 4.47 19.96
N THR A 42 19.50 4.23 20.99
CA THR A 42 20.81 4.86 21.14
C THR A 42 21.83 4.18 20.23
N LYS A 43 22.86 4.91 19.81
CA LYS A 43 23.92 4.40 18.91
C LYS A 43 24.54 3.09 19.43
N GLY A 44 24.88 3.03 20.71
CA GLY A 44 25.51 1.84 21.31
C GLY A 44 24.58 0.62 21.41
N ARG A 45 23.26 0.79 21.35
CA ARG A 45 22.32 -0.34 21.24
C ARG A 45 22.08 -0.74 19.78
N PHE A 46 22.12 0.23 18.87
CA PHE A 46 22.04 -0.02 17.44
C PHE A 46 23.20 -0.89 16.94
N GLU A 47 24.42 -0.66 17.45
CA GLU A 47 25.60 -1.47 17.12
C GLU A 47 25.51 -2.94 17.61
N LYS A 48 24.59 -3.24 18.54
CA LYS A 48 24.37 -4.60 19.07
C LYS A 48 23.34 -5.41 18.26
N LEU A 49 22.74 -4.82 17.24
CA LEU A 49 21.78 -5.52 16.38
C LEU A 49 22.51 -6.57 15.53
N LEU A 50 21.93 -7.76 15.44
CA LEU A 50 22.50 -8.87 14.67
C LEU A 50 21.86 -8.87 13.27
N LEU A 51 22.66 -8.58 12.25
CA LEU A 51 22.23 -8.50 10.87
C LEU A 51 22.61 -9.78 10.11
N PRO A 52 21.64 -10.53 9.53
CA PRO A 52 21.96 -11.62 8.62
C PRO A 52 22.37 -11.04 7.25
N ILE A 53 23.65 -11.16 6.91
CA ILE A 53 24.20 -10.65 5.64
C ILE A 53 24.67 -11.83 4.79
N PRO A 54 23.88 -12.25 3.78
CA PRO A 54 24.27 -13.31 2.85
C PRO A 54 25.24 -12.78 1.78
N PRO A 55 25.84 -13.65 0.94
CA PRO A 55 26.68 -13.23 -0.20
C PRO A 55 25.93 -12.35 -1.20
N LEU A 56 26.65 -11.47 -1.92
CA LEU A 56 26.06 -10.48 -2.84
C LEU A 56 25.07 -11.07 -3.85
N ALA A 57 25.44 -12.18 -4.50
CA ALA A 57 24.57 -12.83 -5.49
C ALA A 57 23.20 -13.21 -4.89
N VAL A 58 23.19 -13.72 -3.65
CA VAL A 58 21.97 -14.08 -2.93
C VAL A 58 21.19 -12.83 -2.53
N GLN A 59 21.87 -11.74 -2.14
CA GLN A 59 21.20 -10.47 -1.84
C GLN A 59 20.45 -9.94 -3.06
N GLU A 60 21.05 -10.02 -4.26
CA GLU A 60 20.43 -9.58 -5.51
C GLU A 60 19.23 -10.43 -5.88
N GLU A 61 19.31 -11.76 -5.71
CA GLU A 61 18.17 -12.65 -5.94
C GLU A 61 17.00 -12.34 -5.00
N ILE A 62 17.28 -12.14 -3.71
CA ILE A 62 16.27 -11.76 -2.72
C ILE A 62 15.60 -10.45 -3.14
N VAL A 63 16.39 -9.43 -3.47
CA VAL A 63 15.89 -8.13 -3.91
C VAL A 63 15.03 -8.27 -5.16
N ARG A 64 15.47 -9.01 -6.18
CA ARG A 64 14.72 -9.25 -7.42
C ARG A 64 13.34 -9.86 -7.16
N VAL A 65 13.27 -10.85 -6.28
CA VAL A 65 12.00 -11.52 -5.95
C VAL A 65 11.08 -10.57 -5.17
N LEU A 66 11.61 -9.89 -4.15
CA LEU A 66 10.83 -8.97 -3.32
C LEU A 66 10.36 -7.74 -4.10
N ASP A 67 11.21 -7.18 -4.97
CA ASP A 67 10.85 -6.05 -5.83
C ASP A 67 9.66 -6.42 -6.73
N LYS A 68 9.68 -7.60 -7.36
CA LYS A 68 8.56 -8.10 -8.18
C LYS A 68 7.26 -8.20 -7.39
N PHE A 69 7.29 -8.69 -6.15
CA PHE A 69 6.09 -8.75 -5.32
C PHE A 69 5.63 -7.35 -4.89
N THR A 70 6.56 -6.45 -4.55
CA THR A 70 6.18 -5.08 -4.22
C THR A 70 5.57 -4.35 -5.40
N GLU A 71 6.09 -4.54 -6.62
CA GLU A 71 5.53 -3.95 -7.83
C GLU A 71 4.09 -4.44 -8.07
N LEU A 72 3.87 -5.76 -8.07
CA LEU A 72 2.54 -6.34 -8.26
C LEU A 72 1.54 -5.89 -7.20
N THR A 73 1.95 -5.80 -5.94
CA THR A 73 1.06 -5.32 -4.86
C THR A 73 0.78 -3.82 -4.99
N THR A 74 1.75 -3.01 -5.41
CA THR A 74 1.51 -1.59 -5.68
C THR A 74 0.54 -1.38 -6.85
N GLU A 75 0.68 -2.13 -7.94
CA GLU A 75 -0.23 -2.08 -9.08
C GLU A 75 -1.67 -2.42 -8.65
N LEU A 76 -1.88 -3.57 -8.02
CA LEU A 76 -3.20 -4.00 -7.55
C LEU A 76 -3.84 -3.02 -6.56
N THR A 77 -3.06 -2.48 -5.63
CA THR A 77 -3.58 -1.49 -4.66
C THR A 77 -3.94 -0.17 -5.34
N THR A 78 -3.19 0.26 -6.35
CA THR A 78 -3.55 1.45 -7.13
C THR A 78 -4.84 1.24 -7.91
N GLU A 79 -5.00 0.11 -8.60
CA GLU A 79 -6.24 -0.21 -9.31
C GLU A 79 -7.44 -0.25 -8.36
N LEU A 80 -7.32 -0.97 -7.25
CA LEU A 80 -8.42 -1.11 -6.27
C LEU A 80 -8.80 0.23 -5.64
N THR A 81 -7.81 1.06 -5.29
CA THR A 81 -8.07 2.39 -4.73
C THR A 81 -8.74 3.29 -5.75
N THR A 82 -8.31 3.27 -7.02
CA THR A 82 -8.95 4.06 -8.08
C THR A 82 -10.41 3.64 -8.28
N GLU A 83 -10.71 2.35 -8.38
CA GLU A 83 -12.08 1.84 -8.52
C GLU A 83 -12.94 2.21 -7.31
N LEU A 84 -12.41 2.06 -6.08
CA LEU A 84 -13.13 2.48 -4.86
C LEU A 84 -13.45 3.97 -4.86
N THR A 85 -12.53 4.84 -5.31
CA THR A 85 -12.82 6.28 -5.39
C THR A 85 -13.89 6.58 -6.43
N LEU A 86 -13.87 5.91 -7.59
CA LEU A 86 -14.89 6.06 -8.63
C LEU A 86 -16.27 5.62 -8.12
N ARG A 87 -16.34 4.48 -7.41
CA ARG A 87 -17.58 3.98 -6.80
C ARG A 87 -18.13 4.93 -5.74
N LYS A 88 -17.27 5.53 -4.91
CA LYS A 88 -17.69 6.55 -3.93
C LYS A 88 -18.23 7.80 -4.60
N LYS A 89 -17.60 8.27 -5.68
CA LYS A 89 -18.11 9.40 -6.49
C LYS A 89 -19.45 9.07 -7.13
N GLN A 90 -19.57 7.88 -7.70
CA GLN A 90 -20.82 7.38 -8.29
C GLN A 90 -21.94 7.31 -7.25
N TYR A 91 -21.66 6.76 -6.07
CA TYR A 91 -22.62 6.71 -4.96
C TYR A 91 -23.06 8.11 -4.53
N ALA A 92 -22.11 9.04 -4.35
CA ALA A 92 -22.43 10.41 -3.95
C ALA A 92 -23.33 11.10 -5.00
N TYR A 93 -23.01 10.95 -6.29
CA TYR A 93 -23.84 11.47 -7.37
C TYR A 93 -25.28 10.95 -7.31
N TYR A 94 -25.47 9.62 -7.19
CA TYR A 94 -26.81 9.05 -7.13
C TYR A 94 -27.55 9.39 -5.84
N ARG A 95 -26.86 9.43 -4.70
CA ARG A 95 -27.42 9.86 -3.42
C ARG A 95 -27.96 11.29 -3.53
N ASP A 96 -27.14 12.20 -4.05
CA ASP A 96 -27.51 13.61 -4.16
C ASP A 96 -28.68 13.77 -5.15
N ALA A 97 -28.63 13.07 -6.29
CA ALA A 97 -29.71 13.05 -7.28
C ALA A 97 -31.03 12.47 -6.74
N LEU A 98 -30.99 11.45 -5.88
CA LEU A 98 -32.18 10.87 -5.23
C LEU A 98 -32.79 11.81 -4.19
N LEU A 99 -31.97 12.65 -3.55
CA LEU A 99 -32.37 13.58 -2.50
C LEU A 99 -32.63 15.00 -3.03
N THR A 100 -32.43 15.26 -4.32
CA THR A 100 -32.85 16.51 -4.96
C THR A 100 -34.25 16.34 -5.56
N PHE A 101 -35.21 17.10 -5.05
CA PHE A 101 -36.63 17.01 -5.45
C PHE A 101 -37.02 18.06 -6.51
N GLU A 102 -36.06 18.84 -7.01
CA GLU A 102 -36.27 19.83 -8.07
C GLU A 102 -36.67 19.14 -9.39
N ALA A 103 -37.85 19.49 -9.93
CA ALA A 103 -38.46 18.81 -11.07
C ALA A 103 -37.61 18.85 -12.36
N GLU A 104 -36.76 19.88 -12.54
CA GLU A 104 -35.87 20.03 -13.70
C GLU A 104 -34.62 19.13 -13.63
N LYS A 105 -34.28 18.57 -12.47
CA LYS A 105 -33.06 17.75 -12.26
C LYS A 105 -33.34 16.26 -12.07
N ARG A 106 -34.57 15.80 -12.33
CA ARG A 106 -34.91 14.38 -12.25
C ARG A 106 -34.15 13.60 -13.33
N HIS A 107 -33.19 12.79 -12.89
CA HIS A 107 -32.41 11.95 -13.78
C HIS A 107 -33.23 10.72 -14.21
N PRO A 108 -33.45 10.48 -15.53
CA PRO A 108 -34.30 9.40 -16.04
C PRO A 108 -33.89 7.99 -15.58
N PHE A 109 -32.61 7.80 -15.28
CA PHE A 109 -32.08 6.54 -14.77
C PHE A 109 -32.47 6.29 -13.30
N VAL A 110 -32.54 7.34 -12.48
CA VAL A 110 -32.90 7.26 -11.06
C VAL A 110 -34.39 6.94 -10.88
N GLU A 111 -35.25 7.50 -11.73
CA GLU A 111 -36.69 7.16 -11.74
C GLU A 111 -36.95 5.68 -12.05
N LYS A 112 -36.18 5.09 -12.96
CA LYS A 112 -36.27 3.64 -13.23
C LYS A 112 -35.94 2.79 -11.99
N LEU A 113 -34.99 3.23 -11.16
CA LEU A 113 -34.64 2.55 -9.90
C LEU A 113 -35.75 2.67 -8.85
N LEU A 114 -36.34 3.87 -8.70
CA LEU A 114 -37.44 4.12 -7.77
C LEU A 114 -38.71 3.32 -8.12
N ASN A 115 -38.94 3.06 -9.41
CA ASN A 115 -40.07 2.28 -9.91
C ASN A 115 -39.86 0.75 -9.81
N GLY A 116 -38.86 0.29 -9.05
CA GLY A 116 -38.64 -1.13 -8.77
C GLY A 116 -38.01 -1.93 -9.92
N ALA A 117 -37.29 -1.28 -10.84
CA ALA A 117 -36.56 -1.99 -11.89
C ALA A 117 -35.48 -2.90 -11.27
N LYS A 118 -35.44 -4.17 -11.70
CA LYS A 118 -34.35 -5.08 -11.37
C LYS A 118 -33.06 -4.56 -12.02
N VAL A 119 -32.07 -4.23 -11.21
CA VAL A 119 -30.73 -3.83 -11.68
C VAL A 119 -29.84 -5.06 -11.71
N GLU A 120 -29.45 -5.50 -12.90
CA GLU A 120 -28.35 -6.45 -13.04
C GLU A 120 -27.03 -5.69 -13.04
N TYR A 121 -26.23 -5.90 -11.99
CA TYR A 121 -24.88 -5.34 -11.91
C TYR A 121 -23.94 -6.13 -12.83
N GLY A 122 -23.84 -5.69 -14.08
CA GLY A 122 -22.81 -6.20 -14.99
C GLY A 122 -21.43 -5.71 -14.55
N HIS A 123 -20.55 -6.62 -14.13
CA HIS A 123 -19.11 -6.36 -14.02
C HIS A 123 -18.57 -6.06 -15.42
N LYS A 124 -18.60 -4.79 -15.83
CA LYS A 124 -17.86 -4.34 -17.02
C LYS A 124 -16.41 -4.18 -16.60
N ASN A 125 -15.63 -5.25 -16.69
CA ASN A 125 -14.18 -5.17 -16.86
C ASN A 125 -13.92 -4.48 -18.20
N LYS A 126 -14.02 -3.15 -18.23
CA LYS A 126 -13.37 -2.37 -19.27
C LYS A 126 -11.93 -2.23 -18.83
N LEU A 127 -11.07 -3.11 -19.34
CA LEU A 127 -9.68 -2.74 -19.58
C LEU A 127 -9.71 -1.44 -20.40
N CYS A 128 -9.44 -0.31 -19.75
CA CYS A 128 -9.04 0.88 -20.48
C CYS A 128 -7.65 0.59 -21.05
N LYS A 129 -7.56 0.55 -22.38
CA LYS A 129 -6.28 0.66 -23.10
C LYS A 129 -5.69 2.05 -22.90
#